data_AF-A0A736X119-F1
#
_entry.id   AF-A0A736X119-F1
#
_cell.length_a   1.000
_cell.length_b   1.000
_cell.length_c   1.000
_cell.angle_alpha   90.00
_cell.angle_beta   90.00
_cell.angle_gamma   90.00
#
_symmetry.space_group_name_H-M   'P 1'
#
loop_
_entity.id
_entity.type
_entity.pdbx_description
1 polymer ?
#
loop_
_entity_poly.entity_id
_entity_poly.type
_entity_poly.pdbx_seq_one_letter_code
_entity_poly.pdbx_strand_id
1 'polypeptide(L)'
;SDSLTHRASLPWFLKDISGLHYDRNNGLLYVLSHESAVVVVSDLDGGRKVMSLRRGHCGLRRDIPQAEGIASDDRDTLWIVSEPNLFYRFTRMAAS
;
A
#
# COMPACT_ATOMS: atom_id res chain seq x y z
N SER A 1 11.01 -25.57 14.46
CA SER A 1 10.50 -24.24 14.80
C SER A 1 11.47 -23.22 14.25
N ASP A 2 11.36 -22.86 12.97
CA ASP A 2 12.02 -21.66 12.40
C ASP A 2 11.56 -21.37 10.95
N SER A 3 10.26 -21.53 10.68
CA SER A 3 9.67 -21.25 9.36
C SER A 3 8.94 -19.91 9.27
N LEU A 4 9.07 -19.05 10.29
CA LEU A 4 8.24 -17.83 10.41
C LEU A 4 8.96 -16.52 10.11
N THR A 5 10.28 -16.55 9.88
CA THR A 5 11.03 -15.32 9.58
C THR A 5 11.34 -15.25 8.09
N HIS A 6 10.30 -15.10 7.25
CA HIS A 6 10.53 -14.57 5.92
C HIS A 6 11.01 -13.12 6.10
N ARG A 7 12.30 -12.86 5.85
CA ARG A 7 12.86 -11.51 5.94
C ARG A 7 12.28 -10.67 4.80
N ALA A 8 11.08 -10.14 4.99
CA ALA A 8 10.52 -9.12 4.13
C ALA A 8 11.42 -7.88 4.24
N SER A 9 12.34 -7.73 3.29
CA SER A 9 13.18 -6.54 3.19
C SER A 9 12.35 -5.42 2.55
N LEU A 10 12.13 -4.37 3.33
CA LEU A 10 11.49 -3.18 2.80
C LEU A 10 12.41 -2.50 1.77
N PRO A 11 11.84 -1.90 0.71
CA PRO A 11 12.65 -1.17 -0.25
C PRO A 11 13.44 -0.05 0.43
N TRP A 12 14.71 0.09 0.03
CA TRP A 12 15.64 1.11 0.54
C TRP A 12 15.19 2.55 0.29
N PHE A 13 14.22 2.78 -0.60
CA PHE A 13 13.66 4.10 -0.90
C PHE A 13 12.48 4.49 -0.01
N LEU A 14 11.99 3.59 0.85
CA LEU A 14 11.00 3.97 1.87
C LEU A 14 11.71 4.78 2.95
N LYS A 15 11.21 6.00 3.17
CA LYS A 15 11.76 6.91 4.18
C LYS A 15 11.11 6.72 5.54
N ASP A 16 9.84 6.30 5.54
CA ASP A 16 9.03 6.05 6.72
C ASP A 16 8.06 4.88 6.50
N ILE A 17 7.40 4.46 7.57
CA ILE A 17 6.22 3.59 7.51
C ILE A 17 5.12 4.32 8.27
N SER A 18 4.11 4.75 7.53
CA SER A 18 2.96 5.45 8.09
C SER A 18 1.72 4.57 8.16
N GLY A 19 1.74 3.37 7.55
CA GLY A 19 0.66 2.39 7.67
C GLY A 19 1.06 1.00 7.20
N LEU A 20 0.41 -0.03 7.75
CA LEU A 20 0.63 -1.43 7.41
C LEU A 20 -0.70 -2.18 7.40
N HIS A 21 -0.91 -3.01 6.37
CA HIS A 21 -2.05 -3.92 6.31
C HIS A 21 -1.64 -5.25 5.72
N TYR A 22 -2.04 -6.36 6.35
CA TYR A 22 -1.84 -7.70 5.81
C TYR A 22 -3.18 -8.31 5.43
N ASP A 23 -3.38 -8.52 4.14
CA ASP A 23 -4.52 -9.24 3.61
C ASP A 23 -4.24 -10.74 3.64
N ARG A 24 -4.85 -11.43 4.60
CA ARG A 24 -4.68 -12.88 4.76
C ARG A 24 -5.30 -13.68 3.61
N ASN A 25 -6.35 -13.18 2.98
CA ASN A 25 -7.04 -13.92 1.92
C ASN A 25 -6.18 -14.01 0.67
N ASN A 26 -5.47 -12.91 0.35
CA ASN A 26 -4.60 -12.82 -0.82
C ASN A 26 -3.12 -13.03 -0.52
N GLY A 27 -2.73 -13.11 0.76
CA GLY A 27 -1.32 -13.25 1.16
C GLY A 27 -0.47 -12.01 0.84
N LEU A 28 -1.08 -10.81 0.90
CA LEU A 28 -0.44 -9.56 0.49
C LEU A 28 -0.17 -8.65 1.69
N LEU A 29 1.05 -8.13 1.78
CA LEU A 29 1.45 -7.09 2.70
C LEU A 29 1.46 -5.73 2.00
N TYR A 30 0.67 -4.80 2.49
CA TYR A 30 0.64 -3.41 2.07
C TYR A 30 1.42 -2.55 3.06
N VAL A 31 2.41 -1.82 2.56
CA VAL A 31 3.23 -0.88 3.34
C VAL A 31 3.02 0.51 2.77
N LEU A 32 2.50 1.41 3.59
CA LEU A 32 2.27 2.81 3.26
C LEU A 32 3.44 3.65 3.79
N SER A 33 3.99 4.52 2.95
CA SER A 33 5.00 5.50 3.32
C SER A 33 4.53 6.88 2.90
N HIS A 34 4.34 7.75 3.88
CA HIS A 34 3.95 9.13 3.63
C HIS A 34 5.11 9.89 2.97
N GLU A 35 6.30 9.85 3.55
CA GLU A 35 7.43 10.66 3.08
C GLU A 35 7.93 10.24 1.69
N SER A 36 7.76 8.96 1.33
CA SER A 36 8.06 8.48 -0.03
C SER A 36 6.86 8.60 -0.99
N ALA A 37 5.65 8.93 -0.50
CA ALA A 37 4.41 9.03 -1.26
C ALA A 37 4.11 7.77 -2.09
N VAL A 38 4.21 6.59 -1.46
CA VAL A 38 3.99 5.29 -2.12
C VAL A 38 3.26 4.29 -1.22
N VAL A 39 2.57 3.36 -1.88
CA VAL A 39 2.20 2.06 -1.30
C VAL A 39 3.04 0.98 -1.95
N VAL A 40 3.64 0.14 -1.13
CA VAL A 40 4.34 -1.06 -1.56
C VAL A 40 3.46 -2.26 -1.26
N VAL A 41 3.21 -3.08 -2.26
CA VAL A 41 2.48 -4.35 -2.11
C VAL A 41 3.47 -5.46 -2.33
N SER A 42 3.62 -6.33 -1.33
CA SER A 42 4.50 -7.49 -1.41
C SER A 42 3.70 -8.76 -1.16
N ASP A 43 3.90 -9.78 -1.98
CA ASP A 43 3.45 -11.14 -1.67
C ASP A 43 4.46 -11.87 -0.79
N LEU A 44 4.07 -13.03 -0.26
CA LEU A 44 4.94 -13.88 0.56
C LEU A 44 6.05 -14.56 -0.23
N ASP A 45 5.93 -14.64 -1.56
CA ASP A 45 6.89 -15.29 -2.45
C ASP A 45 8.01 -14.32 -2.90
N GLY A 46 7.99 -13.07 -2.42
CA GLY A 46 9.00 -12.04 -2.66
C GLY A 46 8.71 -11.13 -3.86
N GLY A 47 7.58 -11.32 -4.55
CA GLY A 47 7.08 -10.39 -5.54
C GLY A 47 6.66 -9.08 -4.92
N ARG A 48 6.94 -7.97 -5.61
CA ARG A 48 6.66 -6.62 -5.11
C ARG A 48 6.18 -5.69 -6.20
N LYS A 49 5.18 -4.88 -5.89
CA LYS A 49 4.65 -3.79 -6.72
C LYS A 49 4.68 -2.48 -5.93
N VAL A 50 4.81 -1.37 -6.63
CA VAL A 50 4.83 -0.02 -6.05
C VAL A 50 3.76 0.81 -6.72
N MET A 51 2.92 1.45 -5.91
CA MET A 51 1.88 2.37 -6.34
C MET A 51 2.25 3.79 -5.87
N SER A 52 2.31 4.74 -6.79
CA SER A 52 2.58 6.15 -6.49
C SER A 52 1.31 6.84 -5.98
N LEU A 53 1.47 7.65 -4.93
CA LEU A 53 0.40 8.49 -4.37
C LEU A 53 0.47 9.94 -4.87
N ARG A 54 1.18 10.17 -5.98
CA ARG A 54 1.32 11.48 -6.61
C ARG A 54 0.28 11.70 -7.71
N ARG A 55 -0.03 12.97 -7.98
CA ARG A 55 -0.92 13.40 -9.07
C ARG A 55 -0.54 12.75 -10.39
N GLY A 56 -1.54 12.38 -11.18
CA GLY A 56 -1.37 11.71 -12.47
C GLY A 56 -1.20 10.19 -12.39
N HIS A 57 -1.02 9.62 -11.19
CA HIS A 57 -0.96 8.17 -11.01
C HIS A 57 -2.27 7.64 -10.43
N CYS A 58 -2.68 6.44 -10.83
CA CYS A 58 -3.82 5.73 -10.23
C CYS A 58 -5.12 6.56 -10.17
N GLY A 59 -5.33 7.44 -11.17
CA GLY A 59 -6.50 8.33 -11.24
C GLY A 59 -6.46 9.55 -10.31
N LEU A 60 -5.37 9.76 -9.57
CA LEU A 60 -5.22 10.89 -8.65
C LEU A 60 -5.12 12.23 -9.41
N ARG A 61 -6.00 13.16 -9.08
CA ARG A 61 -5.96 14.54 -9.57
C ARG A 61 -5.01 15.43 -8.76
N ARG A 62 -4.66 15.00 -7.55
CA ARG A 62 -3.75 15.67 -6.60
C ARG A 62 -2.96 14.60 -5.84
N ASP A 63 -1.78 14.97 -5.36
CA ASP A 63 -0.99 14.13 -4.45
C ASP A 63 -1.84 13.82 -3.20
N ILE A 64 -1.66 12.64 -2.60
CA ILE A 64 -2.21 12.34 -1.27
C ILE A 64 -1.29 12.99 -0.22
N PRO A 65 -1.76 13.99 0.53
CA PRO A 65 -0.98 14.57 1.63
C PRO A 65 -1.00 13.62 2.83
N GLN A 66 0.09 13.49 3.58
CA GLN A 66 0.12 12.86 4.92
C GLN A 66 -0.75 11.60 5.02
N ALA A 67 -0.38 10.55 4.27
CA ALA A 67 -1.10 9.29 4.29
C ALA A 67 -0.73 8.48 5.53
N GLU A 68 -1.69 8.11 6.37
CA GLU A 68 -1.43 7.59 7.74
C GLU A 68 -2.12 6.25 8.05
N GLY A 69 -2.88 5.72 7.11
CA GLY A 69 -3.54 4.45 7.33
C GLY A 69 -3.95 3.80 6.03
N ILE A 70 -3.95 2.48 6.04
CA ILE A 70 -4.22 1.66 4.88
C ILE A 70 -4.99 0.41 5.30
N ALA A 71 -5.95 0.00 4.49
CA ALA A 71 -6.68 -1.25 4.66
C ALA A 71 -7.12 -1.78 3.29
N SER A 72 -7.22 -3.10 3.14
CA SER A 72 -7.91 -3.69 2.01
C SER A 72 -9.15 -4.47 2.46
N ASP A 73 -10.03 -4.74 1.50
CA ASP A 73 -11.18 -5.62 1.68
C ASP A 73 -11.11 -6.84 0.75
N ASP A 74 -12.08 -7.73 0.88
CA ASP A 74 -12.21 -8.96 0.10
C ASP A 74 -12.64 -8.73 -1.37
N ARG A 75 -12.77 -7.48 -1.80
CA ARG A 75 -13.19 -7.08 -3.16
C ARG A 75 -12.10 -6.35 -3.92
N ASP A 76 -10.83 -6.59 -3.58
CA ASP A 76 -9.67 -5.93 -4.17
C ASP A 76 -9.76 -4.38 -4.08
N THR A 77 -10.40 -3.86 -3.04
CA THR A 77 -10.40 -2.43 -2.75
C THR A 77 -9.29 -2.10 -1.77
N LEU A 78 -8.56 -1.02 -2.05
CA LEU A 78 -7.61 -0.42 -1.14
C LEU A 78 -8.16 0.91 -0.64
N TRP A 79 -8.13 1.08 0.67
CA TRP A 79 -8.57 2.28 1.37
C TRP A 79 -7.35 2.96 2.01
N ILE A 80 -7.26 4.28 1.85
CA ILE A 80 -6.20 5.09 2.48
C ILE A 80 -6.84 6.28 3.19
N VAL A 81 -6.45 6.50 4.45
CA VAL A 81 -6.78 7.72 5.20
C VAL A 81 -5.58 8.68 5.17
N SER A 82 -5.87 9.97 5.14
CA SER A 82 -4.84 11.00 5.01
C SER A 82 -5.26 12.29 5.71
N GLU A 83 -4.29 13.04 6.25
CA GLU A 83 -4.58 14.31 6.93
C GLU A 83 -5.09 15.39 5.95
N PRO A 84 -5.88 16.37 6.44
CA PRO A 84 -6.42 16.43 7.80
C PRO A 84 -7.61 15.48 8.01
N ASN A 85 -8.29 15.06 6.95
CA ASN A 85 -9.53 14.26 7.01
C ASN A 85 -9.94 13.67 5.66
N LEU A 86 -8.97 13.28 4.83
CA LEU A 86 -9.20 12.76 3.49
C LEU A 86 -9.32 11.23 3.50
N PHE A 87 -10.20 10.72 2.63
CA PHE A 87 -10.43 9.30 2.47
C PHE A 87 -10.39 8.93 1.00
N TYR A 88 -9.53 7.97 0.66
CA TYR A 88 -9.29 7.52 -0.70
C TYR A 88 -9.70 6.06 -0.85
N ARG A 89 -10.33 5.77 -1.99
CA ARG A 89 -10.70 4.42 -2.40
C ARG A 89 -10.09 4.12 -3.75
N PHE A 90 -9.31 3.05 -3.82
CA PHE A 90 -8.78 2.50 -5.07
C PHE A 90 -9.41 1.14 -5.30
N THR A 91 -10.03 0.97 -6.45
CA THR A 91 -10.59 -0.31 -6.89
C THR A 91 -9.76 -0.83 -8.04
N ARG A 92 -9.37 -2.11 -8.00
CA ARG A 92 -8.72 -2.73 -9.15
C ARG A 92 -9.68 -2.73 -10.34
N MET A 93 -9.28 -2.12 -11.45
CA MET A 93 -9.99 -2.32 -12.71
C MET A 93 -9.68 -3.74 -13.18
N ALA A 94 -10.71 -4.55 -13.42
CA ALA A 94 -10.52 -5.84 -14.07
C ALA A 94 -9.78 -5.59 -15.40
N ALA A 95 -8.73 -6.38 -15.66
CA ALA A 95 -8.13 -6.38 -16.97
C ALA A 95 -9.18 -6.90 -17.96
N SER A 96 -9.58 -6.05 -18.90
CA SER A 96 -10.41 -6.41 -20.05
C SER A 96 -9.65 -7.28 -21.03
#